data_AF-A0A959NMT5-F1
#
_entry.id   AF-A0A959NMT5-F1
#
_cell.length_a   1.000
_cell.length_b   1.000
_cell.length_c   1.000
_cell.angle_alpha   90.00
_cell.angle_beta   90.00
_cell.angle_gamma   90.00
#
_symmetry.space_group_name_H-M   'P 1'
#
loop_
_entity.id
_entity.type
_entity.pdbx_description
1 polymer ?
#
loop_
_entity_poly.entity_id
_entity_poly.type
_entity_poly.pdbx_seq_one_letter_code
_entity_poly.pdbx_strand_id
1 'polypeptide(L)' 'MPKQKGIIKLKGTLNGVCYYPLKGMYIKRKATGPSRERIYNDPAFKTVKANTQEFGGASKLSKA' A
#
# COMPACT_ATOMS: atom_id res chain seq x y z
N MET A 1 3.15 6.28 2.52
CA MET A 1 3.42 7.70 2.17
C MET A 1 4.35 7.75 0.97
N PRO A 2 4.14 8.69 0.05
CA PRO A 2 5.05 8.90 -1.08
C PRO A 2 6.43 9.34 -0.59
N LYS A 3 7.49 8.85 -1.25
CA LYS A 3 8.89 9.19 -0.96
C LYS A 3 9.55 9.72 -2.23
N GLN A 4 10.25 10.84 -2.13
CA GLN A 4 11.08 11.37 -3.21
C GLN A 4 12.36 10.52 -3.33
N LYS A 5 12.62 9.99 -4.53
CA LYS A 5 13.78 9.12 -4.82
C LYS A 5 14.79 9.78 -5.78
N GLY A 6 14.61 11.06 -6.11
CA GLY A 6 15.50 11.86 -6.97
C GLY A 6 14.90 13.25 -7.24
N ILE A 7 15.53 14.04 -8.12
CA ILE A 7 15.14 15.44 -8.40
C ILE A 7 13.69 15.55 -8.92
N ILE A 8 13.20 14.57 -9.71
CA ILE A 8 11.82 14.54 -10.25
C ILE A 8 11.12 13.18 -9.97
N LYS A 9 11.83 12.22 -9.35
CA LYS A 9 11.35 10.84 -9.22
C LYS A 9 10.54 10.67 -7.94
N LEU A 10 9.23 10.47 -8.08
CA LEU A 10 8.31 10.13 -6.98
C LEU A 10 8.08 8.61 -6.95
N LYS A 11 8.04 8.04 -5.74
CA LYS A 11 7.63 6.64 -5.52
C LYS A 11 6.49 6.63 -4.50
N GLY A 12 5.38 5.98 -4.84
CA GLY A 12 4.18 5.87 -3.98
C GLY A 12 2.99 6.68 -4.52
N THR A 13 1.94 6.79 -3.71
CA THR A 13 0.70 7.48 -4.09
C THR A 13 0.72 8.93 -3.60
N LEU A 14 0.52 9.89 -4.50
CA LEU A 14 0.34 11.31 -4.20
C LEU A 14 -0.90 11.82 -4.93
N ASN A 15 -1.81 12.51 -4.23
CA ASN A 15 -3.04 13.11 -4.78
C ASN A 15 -3.83 12.17 -5.72
N GLY A 16 -3.98 10.90 -5.33
CA GLY A 16 -4.71 9.91 -6.13
C GLY A 16 -3.96 9.42 -7.38
N VAL A 17 -2.65 9.67 -7.50
CA VAL A 17 -1.78 9.14 -8.55
C VAL A 17 -0.68 8.28 -7.92
N CYS A 18 -0.61 7.02 -8.32
CA CYS A 18 0.44 6.06 -7.96
C CYS A 18 1.63 6.17 -8.91
N TYR A 19 2.81 6.44 -8.38
CA TYR A 19 4.08 6.47 -9.08
C TYR A 19 4.92 5.25 -8.71
N TYR A 20 5.29 4.44 -9.71
CA TYR A 20 6.13 3.27 -9.49
C TYR A 20 6.96 2.89 -10.72
N PRO A 21 8.12 2.23 -10.53
CA PRO A 21 8.90 1.72 -11.64
C PRO A 21 8.26 0.44 -12.21
N LEU A 22 8.10 0.38 -13.52
CA LEU A 22 7.72 -0.82 -14.26
C LEU A 22 8.73 -1.03 -15.39
N LYS A 23 9.42 -2.19 -15.41
CA LYS A 23 10.42 -2.54 -16.44
C LYS A 23 11.47 -1.43 -16.68
N GLY A 24 11.94 -0.78 -15.61
CA GLY A 24 12.94 0.30 -15.68
C GLY A 24 12.37 1.69 -15.99
N MET A 25 11.09 1.81 -16.37
CA MET A 25 10.43 3.08 -16.64
C MET A 25 9.57 3.54 -15.44
N TYR A 26 9.55 4.84 -15.16
CA TYR A 26 8.70 5.42 -14.12
C TYR A 26 7.32 5.72 -14.69
N ILE A 27 6.31 4.98 -14.26
CA ILE A 27 4.93 5.15 -14.72
C ILE A 27 4.05 5.74 -13.63
N LYS A 28 3.01 6.47 -14.06
CA LYS A 28 1.96 7.02 -13.20
C LYS A 28 0.63 6.36 -13.54
N ARG A 29 -0.12 5.92 -12.53
CA ARG A 29 -1.49 5.39 -12.67
C ARG A 29 -2.41 6.09 -11.70
N LYS A 30 -3.71 6.20 -12.04
CA LYS A 30 -4.72 6.58 -11.04
C LYS A 30 -4.68 5.57 -9.90
N ALA A 31 -4.69 6.05 -8.66
CA ALA A 31 -4.79 5.20 -7.49
C ALA A 31 -6.13 4.46 -7.55
N THR A 32 -6.06 3.16 -7.79
CA THR A 32 -7.22 2.27 -7.84
C THR A 32 -7.18 1.39 -6.58
N GLY A 33 -8.20 1.52 -5.74
CA GLY A 33 -8.34 0.75 -4.52
C GLY A 33 -8.98 1.54 -3.37
N PRO A 34 -9.44 0.86 -2.31
CA PRO A 34 -9.95 1.51 -1.10
C PRO A 34 -8.83 2.30 -0.40
N SER A 35 -9.16 3.47 0.15
CA SER A 35 -8.21 4.25 0.94
C SER A 35 -7.83 3.51 2.23
N ARG A 36 -6.71 3.91 2.83
CA ARG A 36 -6.29 3.35 4.12
C ARG A 36 -7.38 3.54 5.17
N GLU A 37 -7.95 4.74 5.29
CA GLU A 37 -9.02 5.00 6.27
C GLU A 37 -10.23 4.08 6.03
N ARG A 38 -10.59 3.86 4.76
CA ARG A 38 -11.67 2.93 4.43
C ARG A 38 -11.37 1.53 4.92
N ILE A 39 -10.19 0.97 4.65
CA ILE A 39 -9.85 -0.39 5.09
C ILE A 39 -9.90 -0.52 6.62
N TYR A 40 -9.51 0.52 7.37
CA TYR A 40 -9.53 0.49 8.83
C TYR A 40 -10.93 0.66 9.44
N ASN A 41 -11.77 1.51 8.85
CA ASN A 41 -13.04 1.91 9.46
C ASN A 41 -14.27 1.20 8.87
N ASP A 42 -14.23 0.81 7.60
CA ASP A 42 -15.37 0.22 6.90
C ASP A 42 -15.63 -1.22 7.40
N PRO A 43 -16.87 -1.54 7.84
CA PRO A 43 -17.23 -2.86 8.35
C PRO A 43 -17.07 -3.97 7.31
N ALA A 44 -17.11 -3.67 6.01
CA ALA A 44 -16.87 -4.65 4.95
C ALA A 44 -15.46 -5.28 5.03
N PHE A 45 -14.49 -4.59 5.65
CA PHE A 45 -13.12 -5.08 5.81
C PHE A 45 -12.87 -5.75 7.17
N LYS A 46 -13.90 -6.03 7.98
CA LYS A 46 -13.74 -6.63 9.32
C LYS A 46 -12.99 -7.97 9.27
N THR A 47 -13.38 -8.88 8.38
CA THR A 47 -12.73 -10.19 8.20
C THR A 47 -11.30 -10.06 7.67
N VAL A 48 -11.07 -9.12 6.73
CA VAL A 48 -9.73 -8.85 6.18
C VAL A 48 -8.77 -8.38 7.28
N LYS A 49 -9.24 -7.51 8.19
CA LYS A 49 -8.45 -7.04 9.33
C LYS A 49 -8.09 -8.17 10.30
N ALA A 50 -9.04 -9.04 10.63
CA ALA A 50 -8.80 -10.20 11.50
C ALA A 50 -7.71 -11.12 10.92
N ASN A 51 -7.85 -11.49 9.64
CA ASN A 51 -6.86 -12.32 8.95
C ASN A 51 -5.48 -11.65 8.89
N THR A 52 -5.44 -10.33 8.64
CA THR A 52 -4.17 -9.58 8.59
C THR A 52 -3.43 -9.65 9.93
N GLN A 53 -4.14 -9.63 11.06
CA GLN A 53 -3.55 -9.74 12.39
C GLN A 53 -3.03 -11.16 12.66
N GLU A 54 -3.81 -12.19 12.33
CA GLU A 54 -3.46 -13.60 12.52
C GLU A 54 -2.21 -13.99 11.70
N PHE A 55 -2.24 -13.75 10.39
CA PHE A 55 -1.12 -14.09 9.51
C PHE A 55 0.11 -13.21 9.75
N GLY A 56 -0.10 -11.95 10.16
CA GLY A 56 0.98 -11.05 10.58
C GLY A 56 1.70 -11.56 11.84
N GLY A 57 0.97 -12.13 12.80
CA GLY A 57 1.54 -12.79 13.98
C GLY A 57 2.32 -14.05 13.62
N ALA A 58 1.73 -14.94 12.81
CA ALA A 58 2.38 -16.17 12.34
C ALA A 58 3.69 -15.89 11.58
N SER A 59 3.70 -14.86 10.73
CA SER A 59 4.89 -14.46 9.98
C SER A 59 6.02 -13.93 10.88
N LYS A 60 5.69 -13.29 12.00
CA LYS A 60 6.70 -12.83 12.98
C LYS A 60 7.29 -14.00 13.76
N LEU A 61 6.45 -14.94 14.19
CA LEU A 61 6.87 -16.17 14.87
C LEU A 61 7.78 -17.03 13.99
N SER A 62 7.47 -17.16 12.70
CA SER A 62 8.29 -17.92 11.75
C SER A 62 9.66 -17.27 11.46
N LYS A 63 9.86 -16.00 11.82
CA LYS A 63 11.09 -15.24 11.54
C LYS A 63 12.00 -15.11 12.76
N ALA A 64 11.52 -15.53 13.93
CA ALA A 64 12.29 -15.67 15.17
C ALA A 64 12.90 -17.06 15.23
#